data_AF-A0A7S3TFT6-F1
#
_entry.id   AF-A0A7S3TFT6-F1
#
_cell.length_a   1.000
_cell.length_b   1.000
_cell.length_c   1.000
_cell.angle_alpha   90.00
_cell.angle_beta   90.00
_cell.angle_gamma   90.00
#
_symmetry.space_group_name_H-M   'P 1'
#
loop_
_entity.id
_entity.type
_entity.pdbx_description
1 polymer ?
#
loop_
_entity_poly.entity_id
_entity_poly.type
_entity_poly.pdbx_seq_one_letter_code
_entity_poly.pdbx_strand_id
1 'polypeptide(L)'
;EKALALTSVQRFQTKLYARVNVAVEGGRTGCRKTHLVFLSHFKVEAGTEASLMRTEIEQSVKSREDPSGLGKLFDVPAFLDSEDLSDLQRLQGQVRSCHNLVLILTKN
;
A
#
# COMPACT_ATOMS: atom_id res chain seq x y z
N GLU A 1 -8.76 -20.66 -7.31
CA GLU A 1 -8.11 -19.33 -7.27
C GLU A 1 -8.34 -18.61 -8.59
N LYS A 2 -8.71 -17.31 -8.59
CA LYS A 2 -8.76 -16.51 -9.81
C LYS A 2 -7.45 -15.77 -9.95
N ALA A 3 -6.56 -16.23 -10.83
CA ALA A 3 -5.36 -15.48 -11.18
C ALA A 3 -5.77 -14.12 -11.77
N LEU A 4 -5.13 -13.04 -11.32
CA LEU A 4 -5.30 -11.72 -11.92
C LEU A 4 -4.82 -11.77 -13.37
N ALA A 5 -5.66 -11.31 -14.30
CA ALA A 5 -5.27 -11.22 -15.71
C ALA A 5 -4.06 -10.29 -15.87
N LEU A 6 -3.03 -10.72 -16.60
CA LEU A 6 -1.79 -9.94 -16.82
C LEU A 6 -2.06 -8.53 -17.36
N THR A 7 -3.11 -8.37 -18.16
CA THR A 7 -3.56 -7.08 -18.71
C THR A 7 -4.04 -6.10 -17.63
N SER A 8 -4.64 -6.61 -16.55
CA SER A 8 -5.06 -5.81 -15.39
C SER A 8 -3.84 -5.33 -14.59
N VAL A 9 -2.83 -6.18 -14.44
CA VAL A 9 -1.57 -5.85 -13.75
C VAL A 9 -0.82 -4.78 -14.52
N GLN A 10 -0.67 -4.93 -15.84
CA GLN A 10 -0.02 -3.94 -16.70
C GLN A 10 -0.74 -2.59 -16.67
N ARG A 11 -2.07 -2.59 -16.77
CA ARG A 11 -2.88 -1.36 -16.67
C ARG A 11 -2.67 -0.66 -15.33
N PHE A 12 -2.62 -1.43 -14.24
CA PHE A 12 -2.37 -0.89 -12.91
C PHE A 12 -0.98 -0.27 -12.81
N GLN A 13 0.06 -0.94 -13.31
CA GLN A 13 1.43 -0.41 -13.38
C GLN A 13 1.49 0.90 -14.17
N THR A 14 0.91 0.96 -15.37
CA THR A 14 0.88 2.20 -16.18
C THR A 14 0.19 3.34 -15.43
N LYS A 15 -0.93 3.06 -14.74
CA LYS A 15 -1.66 4.06 -13.96
C LYS A 15 -0.85 4.56 -12.76
N LEU A 16 -0.10 3.66 -12.11
CA LEU A 16 0.82 4.03 -11.03
C LEU A 16 1.93 4.93 -11.54
N TYR A 17 2.62 4.55 -12.63
CA TYR A 17 3.67 5.37 -13.24
C TYR A 17 3.19 6.78 -13.58
N ALA A 18 2.02 6.89 -14.22
CA ALA A 18 1.46 8.19 -14.56
C ALA A 18 1.18 9.07 -13.32
N ARG A 19 0.64 8.48 -12.24
CA ARG A 19 0.34 9.21 -11.01
C ARG A 19 1.58 9.62 -10.24
N VAL A 20 2.59 8.75 -10.21
CA VAL A 20 3.85 9.04 -9.52
C VAL A 20 4.66 10.09 -10.28
N ASN A 21 4.75 9.98 -11.61
CA ASN A 21 5.43 11.00 -12.42
C ASN A 21 4.77 12.38 -12.26
N VAL A 22 3.44 12.46 -12.28
CA VAL A 22 2.72 13.73 -12.02
C VAL A 22 3.01 14.28 -10.61
N ALA A 23 3.16 13.42 -9.61
CA ALA A 23 3.51 13.84 -8.25
C ALA A 23 4.96 14.34 -8.14
N VAL A 24 5.89 13.74 -8.89
CA VAL A 24 7.32 14.07 -8.91
C VAL A 24 7.60 15.34 -9.73
N GLU A 25 7.01 15.48 -10.91
CA GLU A 25 7.18 16.65 -11.80
C GLU A 25 6.52 17.92 -11.24
N GLY A 26 5.50 17.78 -10.39
CA GLY A 26 4.80 18.89 -9.74
C GLY A 26 5.57 19.61 -8.63
N GLY A 27 6.87 19.32 -8.41
CA GLY A 27 7.74 20.08 -7.50
C GLY A 27 7.34 20.04 -6.02
N ARG A 28 6.45 19.13 -5.60
CA ARG A 28 6.10 18.92 -4.19
C ARG A 28 6.96 17.81 -3.60
N THR A 29 8.23 18.12 -3.37
CA THR A 29 9.16 17.28 -2.57
C THR A 29 8.83 17.26 -1.07
N GLY A 30 7.72 17.88 -0.65
CA GLY A 30 7.21 17.85 0.71
C GLY A 30 5.85 17.16 0.80
N CYS A 31 5.83 16.01 1.46
CA CYS A 31 4.66 15.45 2.15
C CYS A 31 3.48 14.95 1.29
N ARG A 32 3.67 13.84 0.59
CA ARG A 32 2.67 12.75 0.66
C ARG A 32 3.41 11.45 0.79
N LYS A 33 3.43 10.89 2.00
CA LYS A 33 3.73 9.48 2.25
C LYS A 33 2.74 8.69 1.39
N THR A 34 3.13 8.34 0.18
CA THR A 34 2.30 7.55 -0.70
C THR A 34 2.29 6.15 -0.10
N HIS A 35 1.09 5.64 0.16
CA HIS A 35 0.89 4.29 0.62
C HIS A 35 0.40 3.46 -0.57
N LEU A 36 1.01 2.30 -0.80
CA LEU A 36 0.59 1.39 -1.86
C LEU A 36 -0.66 0.62 -1.42
N VAL A 37 -0.68 0.17 -0.17
CA VAL A 37 -1.78 -0.61 0.39
C VAL A 37 -2.11 -0.18 1.81
N PHE A 38 -3.40 -0.18 2.12
CA PHE A 38 -3.92 -0.16 3.47
C PHE A 38 -4.31 -1.57 3.87
N LEU A 39 -3.77 -2.06 4.99
CA LEU A 39 -4.14 -3.34 5.59
C LEU A 39 -5.07 -3.06 6.77
N SER A 40 -6.28 -3.60 6.74
CA SER A 40 -7.20 -3.57 7.87
C SER A 40 -7.55 -4.99 8.31
N HIS A 41 -7.60 -5.22 9.62
CA HIS A 41 -7.95 -6.50 10.20
C HIS A 41 -9.09 -6.33 11.20
N PHE A 42 -10.13 -7.16 11.07
CA PHE A 42 -11.33 -6.99 11.90
C PHE A 42 -11.17 -7.56 13.32
N LYS A 43 -10.33 -8.59 13.50
CA LYS A 43 -10.18 -9.29 14.78
C LYS A 43 -8.75 -9.23 15.30
N VAL A 44 -8.61 -9.32 16.62
CA VAL A 44 -7.30 -9.22 17.32
C VAL A 44 -6.38 -10.36 16.91
N GLU A 45 -6.92 -11.56 16.75
CA GLU A 45 -6.16 -12.75 16.34
C GLU A 45 -5.52 -12.60 14.97
N ALA A 46 -6.09 -11.76 14.09
CA ALA A 46 -5.56 -11.51 12.74
C ALA A 46 -4.41 -10.49 12.71
N GLY A 47 -4.06 -9.90 13.87
CA GLY A 47 -3.03 -8.86 13.96
C GLY A 47 -1.62 -9.37 13.62
N THR A 48 -1.34 -10.65 13.94
CA THR A 48 -0.06 -11.28 13.61
C THR A 48 0.07 -11.46 12.10
N GLU A 49 -0.96 -12.01 11.45
CA GLU A 49 -1.01 -12.22 10.02
C GLU A 49 -0.94 -10.88 9.27
N ALA A 50 -1.63 -9.86 9.77
CA ALA A 50 -1.58 -8.54 9.16
C ALA A 50 -0.19 -7.90 9.25
N SER A 51 0.51 -8.09 10.37
CA SER A 51 1.89 -7.64 10.56
C SER A 51 2.88 -8.41 9.67
N LEU A 52 2.66 -9.71 9.48
CA LEU A 52 3.43 -10.54 8.55
C LEU A 52 3.22 -10.10 7.10
N MET A 53 1.96 -9.91 6.68
CA MET A 53 1.63 -9.42 5.33
C MET A 53 2.25 -8.06 5.06
N ARG A 54 2.22 -7.14 6.02
CA ARG A 54 2.91 -5.84 5.91
C ARG A 54 4.38 -6.05 5.59
N THR A 55 5.06 -6.87 6.38
CA THR A 55 6.50 -7.12 6.27
C THR A 55 6.85 -7.72 4.91
N GLU A 56 6.10 -8.73 4.47
CA GLU A 56 6.31 -9.37 3.16
C GLU A 56 6.06 -8.42 1.99
N ILE A 57 5.02 -7.57 2.08
CA ILE A 57 4.73 -6.56 1.05
C ILE A 57 5.86 -5.53 1.02
N GLU A 58 6.31 -5.03 2.16
CA GLU A 58 7.41 -4.06 2.23
C GLU A 58 8.71 -4.64 1.65
N GLN A 59 9.05 -5.88 1.97
CA GLN A 59 10.23 -6.56 1.42
C GLN A 59 10.11 -6.79 -0.09
N SER A 60 8.96 -7.27 -0.56
CA SER A 60 8.72 -7.53 -1.98
C SER A 60 8.80 -6.25 -2.81
N VAL A 61 8.18 -5.18 -2.30
CA VAL A 61 8.14 -3.88 -2.96
C VAL A 61 9.51 -3.19 -2.93
N LYS A 62 10.27 -3.31 -1.83
CA LYS A 62 11.62 -2.73 -1.72
C LYS A 62 12.72 -3.63 -2.29
N SER A 63 12.39 -4.80 -2.82
CA SER A 63 13.37 -5.73 -3.38
C SER A 63 14.16 -5.09 -4.52
N ARG A 64 15.47 -5.37 -4.55
CA ARG A 64 16.36 -4.90 -5.63
C ARG A 64 16.05 -5.56 -6.97
N GLU A 65 15.32 -6.67 -6.95
CA GLU A 65 14.99 -7.46 -8.13
C GLU A 65 13.78 -6.93 -8.90
N ASP A 66 13.05 -5.94 -8.35
CA ASP A 66 11.95 -5.28 -9.06
C ASP A 66 12.50 -4.36 -10.18
N PRO A 67 12.35 -4.73 -11.47
CA PRO A 67 12.85 -3.93 -12.59
C PRO A 67 12.09 -2.61 -12.74
N SER A 68 10.91 -2.49 -12.13
CA SER A 68 10.08 -1.28 -12.20
C SER A 68 10.62 -0.17 -11.29
N GLY A 69 11.32 -0.54 -10.21
CA GLY A 69 11.85 0.38 -9.20
C GLY A 69 10.80 1.20 -8.46
N LEU A 70 9.51 0.99 -8.76
CA LEU A 70 8.39 1.78 -8.25
C LEU A 70 8.27 1.69 -6.74
N GLY A 71 8.63 0.53 -6.18
CA GLY A 71 8.53 0.31 -4.75
C GLY A 71 9.41 1.20 -3.89
N LYS A 72 10.49 1.75 -4.46
CA LYS A 72 11.38 2.71 -3.80
C LYS A 72 10.76 4.10 -3.68
N LEU A 73 9.66 4.36 -4.37
CA LEU A 73 8.96 5.65 -4.36
C LEU A 73 7.98 5.78 -3.18
N PHE A 74 7.78 4.70 -2.41
CA PHE A 74 6.89 4.67 -1.25
C PHE A 74 7.72 4.56 0.03
N ASP A 75 7.63 5.55 0.91
CA ASP A 75 8.30 5.51 2.22
C ASP A 75 7.74 4.38 3.09
N VAL A 76 6.41 4.22 3.07
CA VAL A 76 5.65 3.23 3.82
C VAL A 76 4.69 2.53 2.86
N PRO A 77 5.14 1.46 2.16
CA PRO A 77 4.35 0.77 1.14
C PRO A 77 3.05 0.18 1.68
N ALA A 78 3.10 -0.36 2.90
CA ALA A 78 1.96 -0.92 3.60
C ALA A 78 1.84 -0.26 4.97
N PHE A 79 0.65 0.19 5.33
CA PHE A 79 0.34 0.63 6.69
C PHE A 79 -0.87 -0.13 7.20
N LEU A 80 -0.89 -0.35 8.51
CA LEU A 80 -1.84 -1.20 9.21
C LEU A 80 -2.84 -0.35 10.01
N ASP A 81 -4.10 -0.77 10.09
CA ASP A 81 -5.17 -0.02 10.78
C ASP A 81 -4.95 0.20 12.28
N SER A 82 -4.11 -0.62 12.90
CA SER A 82 -3.89 -0.65 14.35
C SER A 82 -2.71 0.22 14.82
N GLU A 83 -1.98 0.87 13.91
CA GLU A 83 -0.92 1.81 14.27
C GLU A 83 -1.48 3.24 14.42
N ASP A 84 -1.49 3.74 15.65
CA ASP A 84 -1.68 5.17 15.95
C ASP A 84 -3.09 5.73 15.65
N LEU A 85 -4.13 5.02 16.11
CA LEU A 85 -5.57 5.36 16.05
C LEU A 85 -5.96 6.64 16.84
N SER A 86 -5.00 7.43 17.28
CA SER A 86 -5.22 8.63 18.09
C SER A 86 -5.90 9.76 17.29
N ASP A 87 -5.83 9.73 15.95
CA ASP A 87 -6.46 10.72 15.06
C ASP A 87 -7.16 10.06 13.85
N LEU A 88 -8.49 9.98 13.94
CA LEU A 88 -9.34 9.42 12.89
C LEU A 88 -9.29 10.21 11.57
N GLN A 89 -9.11 11.54 11.62
CA GLN A 89 -9.02 12.34 10.40
C GLN A 89 -7.71 12.07 9.66
N ARG A 90 -6.62 11.91 10.40
CA ARG A 90 -5.33 11.51 9.86
C ARG A 90 -5.40 10.11 9.24
N LEU A 91 -6.02 9.15 9.93
CA LEU A 91 -6.23 7.80 9.39
C LEU A 91 -7.04 7.84 8.09
N GLN A 92 -8.17 8.56 8.07
CA GLN A 92 -8.98 8.70 6.85
C GLN A 92 -8.20 9.36 5.71
N GLY A 93 -7.36 10.35 6.01
CA GLY A 93 -6.48 10.98 5.04
C GLY A 93 -5.47 10.00 4.43
N GLN A 94 -4.87 9.15 5.27
CA GLN A 94 -3.94 8.11 4.83
C GLN A 94 -4.67 7.07 3.97
N VAL A 95 -5.80 6.53 4.43
CA VAL A 95 -6.60 5.56 3.67
C VAL A 95 -7.01 6.10 2.30
N ARG A 96 -7.49 7.35 2.22
CA ARG A 96 -7.85 7.99 0.94
C ARG A 96 -6.67 8.18 -0.01
N SER A 97 -5.45 8.25 0.53
CA SER A 97 -4.24 8.36 -0.28
C SER A 97 -3.73 7.01 -0.83
N CYS A 98 -4.34 5.90 -0.42
CA CYS A 98 -3.90 4.56 -0.77
C CYS A 98 -4.44 4.10 -2.10
N HIS A 99 -3.66 3.25 -2.78
CA HIS A 99 -4.08 2.67 -4.04
C HIS A 99 -4.94 1.43 -3.85
N ASN A 100 -4.65 0.66 -2.81
CA ASN A 100 -5.30 -0.60 -2.52
C ASN A 100 -5.78 -0.63 -1.06
N LEU A 101 -6.95 -1.23 -0.87
CA LEU A 101 -7.50 -1.57 0.44
C LEU A 101 -7.55 -3.10 0.54
N VAL A 102 -6.94 -3.65 1.58
CA VAL A 102 -6.96 -5.08 1.88
C VAL A 102 -7.64 -5.27 3.23
N LEU A 103 -8.70 -6.06 3.23
CA LEU A 103 -9.43 -6.43 4.44
C LEU A 103 -9.12 -7.88 4.78
N ILE A 104 -8.50 -8.10 5.94
CA ILE A 104 -8.16 -9.43 6.45
C ILE A 104 -9.34 -9.92 7.27
N LEU A 105 -10.02 -10.95 6.73
CA LEU A 105 -11.17 -11.59 7.35
C LEU A 105 -10.77 -12.97 7.84
N THR A 106 -10.86 -13.21 9.13
CA THR A 106 -10.74 -14.55 9.71
C THR A 106 -12.12 -15.19 9.82
N LYS A 107 -12.17 -16.53 9.75
CA LYS A 107 -13.42 -17.28 10.00
C LYS A 107 -13.89 -17.01 11.44
N ASN A 108 -15.20 -17.06 11.64
CA ASN A 108 -15.81 -17.10 12.96
C ASN A 108 -15.71 -18.51 13.54
#